data_AF-A0A2A5G9J6-F1
#
_entry.id   AF-A0A2A5G9J6-F1
#
_cell.length_a   1.000
_cell.length_b   1.000
_cell.length_c   1.000
_cell.angle_alpha   90.00
_cell.angle_beta   90.00
_cell.angle_gamma   90.00
#
_symmetry.space_group_name_H-M   'P 1'
#
loop_
_entity.id
_entity.type
_entity.pdbx_description
1 polymer ?
#
loop_
_entity_poly.entity_id
_entity_poly.type
_entity_poly.pdbx_seq_one_letter_code
_entity_poly.pdbx_strand_id
1 'polypeptide(L)' 'MKKLLPFLAAGAFMMSIASCKKDYTCDCSTDCGGIIATSSATTKSSKSDAETWCSDSESSSTVGTTTCTTTCSLQ' A
#
# COMPACT_ATOMS: atom_id res chain seq x y z
N MET A 1 -3.20 36.23 31.00
CA MET A 1 -2.30 37.40 30.90
C MET A 1 -0.84 36.99 31.06
N LYS A 2 -0.13 36.93 29.93
CA LYS A 2 1.33 37.05 29.65
C LYS A 2 1.59 36.51 28.23
N LYS A 3 1.04 37.16 27.20
CA LYS A 3 1.78 38.09 26.31
C LYS A 3 3.10 37.52 25.78
N LEU A 4 3.06 36.82 24.65
CA LEU A 4 4.08 36.82 23.58
C LEU A 4 3.32 36.50 22.27
N LEU A 5 2.73 37.53 21.65
CA LEU A 5 3.23 38.17 20.42
C LEU A 5 3.13 37.27 19.16
N PRO A 6 2.09 37.49 18.32
CA PRO A 6 1.94 36.84 17.02
C PRO A 6 2.79 37.61 16.00
N PHE A 7 3.82 36.97 15.46
CA PHE A 7 4.53 37.45 14.28
C PHE A 7 4.38 36.44 13.14
N LEU A 8 3.36 36.74 12.35
CA LEU A 8 3.33 36.62 10.90
C LEU A 8 4.74 36.82 10.31
N ALA A 9 5.25 35.82 9.60
CA ALA A 9 5.66 35.94 8.20
C ALA A 9 6.68 34.86 7.79
N ALA A 10 6.53 34.46 6.54
CA ALA A 10 7.52 33.84 5.69
C ALA A 10 7.83 32.37 5.97
N GLY A 11 7.16 31.53 5.18
CA GLY A 11 7.68 30.20 4.89
C GLY A 11 6.61 29.34 4.27
N ALA A 12 6.42 29.50 2.97
CA ALA A 12 5.66 28.57 2.14
C ALA A 12 6.21 27.13 2.32
N PHE A 13 5.72 26.41 3.32
CA PHE A 13 6.16 25.04 3.61
C PHE A 13 5.00 24.06 3.82
N MET A 14 3.80 24.42 3.41
CA MET A 14 2.60 23.62 3.65
C MET A 14 1.84 23.34 2.36
N MET A 15 2.55 23.05 1.26
CA MET A 15 1.96 22.25 0.18
C MET A 15 3.02 21.72 -0.78
N SER A 16 4.13 21.19 -0.27
CA SER A 16 4.68 20.02 -0.93
C SER A 16 3.71 18.87 -0.68
N ILE A 17 2.59 18.88 -1.43
CA ILE A 17 1.90 17.66 -1.89
C ILE A 17 2.83 16.85 -2.82
N ALA A 18 4.14 16.81 -2.52
CA ALA A 18 4.91 15.63 -2.77
C ALA A 18 4.15 14.57 -1.96
N SER A 19 3.26 13.86 -2.65
CA SER A 19 2.77 12.55 -2.26
C SER A 19 3.95 11.90 -1.55
N CYS A 20 3.88 11.85 -0.21
CA CYS A 20 4.99 11.36 0.60
C CYS A 20 4.99 9.87 0.32
N LYS A 21 5.67 9.48 -0.76
CA LYS A 21 5.74 8.11 -1.21
C LYS A 21 6.48 7.36 -0.13
N LYS A 22 5.76 6.50 0.57
CA LYS A 22 6.33 5.62 1.58
C LYS A 22 6.58 4.28 0.93
N ASP A 23 7.51 3.55 1.50
CA ASP A 23 7.74 2.16 1.14
C ASP A 23 6.63 1.34 1.80
N TYR A 24 5.83 0.66 0.97
CA TYR A 24 4.79 -0.27 1.39
C TYR A 24 5.14 -1.67 0.90
N THR A 25 4.85 -2.67 1.71
CA THR A 25 5.03 -4.07 1.34
C THR A 25 3.66 -4.67 1.06
N CYS A 26 3.52 -5.36 -0.06
CA CYS A 26 2.37 -6.18 -0.38
C CYS A 26 2.74 -7.64 -0.18
N ASP A 27 2.07 -8.30 0.76
CA ASP A 27 2.20 -9.73 0.99
C ASP A 27 1.03 -10.44 0.35
N CYS A 28 1.32 -11.36 -0.56
CA CYS A 28 0.34 -12.18 -1.25
C CYS A 28 0.46 -13.64 -0.82
N SER A 29 -0.67 -14.30 -0.68
CA SER A 29 -0.78 -15.73 -0.40
C SER A 29 -1.67 -16.36 -1.46
N THR A 30 -1.16 -17.36 -2.15
CA THR A 30 -1.89 -18.19 -3.10
C THR A 30 -2.19 -19.54 -2.47
N ASP A 31 -3.47 -19.84 -2.27
CA ASP A 31 -3.93 -21.17 -1.92
C ASP A 31 -4.40 -21.90 -3.18
N CYS A 32 -3.84 -23.08 -3.43
CA CYS A 32 -4.25 -23.99 -4.49
C CYS A 32 -4.67 -25.34 -3.89
N GLY A 33 -5.86 -25.41 -3.30
CA GLY A 33 -6.39 -26.65 -2.73
C GLY A 33 -5.57 -27.15 -1.54
N GLY A 34 -5.12 -26.22 -0.69
CA GLY A 34 -4.32 -26.52 0.50
C GLY A 34 -2.80 -26.46 0.31
N ILE A 35 -2.32 -26.20 -0.91
CA ILE A 35 -0.93 -25.79 -1.14
C ILE A 35 -0.88 -24.27 -1.04
N ILE A 36 -0.15 -23.76 -0.05
CA ILE A 36 0.00 -22.32 0.18
C ILE A 36 1.38 -21.87 -0.31
N ALA A 37 1.40 -20.88 -1.21
CA ALA A 37 2.60 -20.18 -1.61
C ALA A 37 2.49 -18.69 -1.20
N THR A 38 3.52 -18.16 -0.56
CA THR A 38 3.56 -16.75 -0.14
C THR A 38 4.61 -15.98 -0.94
N SER A 39 4.30 -14.75 -1.30
CA SER A 39 5.21 -13.82 -1.97
C SER A 39 5.07 -12.43 -1.38
N SER A 40 6.17 -11.67 -1.41
CA SER A 40 6.22 -10.31 -0.87
C SER A 40 6.89 -9.39 -1.89
N ALA A 41 6.32 -8.21 -2.11
CA ALA A 41 6.92 -7.20 -2.98
C ALA A 41 6.77 -5.81 -2.36
N THR A 42 7.78 -4.96 -2.54
CA THR A 42 7.82 -3.61 -1.95
C THR A 42 7.71 -2.55 -3.03
N THR A 43 6.93 -1.50 -2.78
CA THR A 43 6.79 -0.37 -3.69
C THR A 43 6.85 0.95 -2.95
N LYS A 44 7.45 1.97 -3.57
CA LYS A 44 7.50 3.32 -3.03
C LYS A 44 6.43 4.18 -3.71
N SER A 45 5.27 4.30 -3.08
CA SER A 45 4.14 5.02 -3.68
C SER A 45 3.26 5.74 -2.66
N SER A 46 2.24 6.44 -3.14
CA SER A 46 1.17 6.92 -2.26
C SER A 46 0.43 5.73 -1.66
N LYS A 47 -0.22 5.89 -0.51
CA LYS A 47 -0.99 4.80 0.11
C LYS A 47 -2.06 4.28 -0.85
N SER A 48 -2.80 5.17 -1.50
CA SER A 48 -3.85 4.80 -2.45
C SER A 48 -3.30 4.02 -3.64
N ASP A 49 -2.18 4.47 -4.21
CA ASP A 49 -1.56 3.79 -5.36
C ASP A 49 -1.00 2.42 -4.94
N ALA A 50 -0.48 2.30 -3.72
CA ALA A 50 0.03 1.05 -3.19
C ALA A 50 -1.10 0.06 -2.89
N GLU A 51 -2.24 0.53 -2.37
CA GLU A 51 -3.46 -0.27 -2.19
C GLU A 51 -3.98 -0.80 -3.54
N THR A 52 -4.08 0.05 -4.56
CA THR A 52 -4.48 -0.38 -5.91
C THR A 52 -3.49 -1.39 -6.47
N TRP A 53 -2.19 -1.09 -6.44
CA TRP A 53 -1.15 -2.00 -6.94
C TRP A 53 -1.16 -3.37 -6.25
N CYS A 54 -1.37 -3.39 -4.93
CA CYS A 54 -1.43 -4.63 -4.15
C CYS A 54 -2.71 -5.42 -4.42
N SER A 55 -3.86 -4.73 -4.55
CA SER A 55 -5.15 -5.37 -4.82
C SER A 55 -5.25 -5.88 -6.26
N ASP A 56 -4.63 -5.21 -7.23
CA ASP A 56 -4.57 -5.65 -8.63
C ASP A 56 -3.79 -6.96 -8.80
N SER A 57 -2.99 -7.35 -7.80
CA SER A 57 -2.27 -8.62 -7.77
C SER A 57 -3.15 -9.78 -7.28
N GLU A 58 -4.34 -9.50 -6.73
CA GLU A 58 -5.31 -10.53 -6.38
C GLU A 58 -5.86 -11.16 -7.64
N SER A 59 -5.94 -12.48 -7.64
CA SER A 59 -6.41 -13.24 -8.80
C SER A 59 -6.88 -14.60 -8.35
N SER A 60 -7.89 -15.11 -9.05
CA SER A 60 -8.29 -16.51 -8.93
C SER A 60 -8.23 -17.17 -10.29
N SER A 61 -7.82 -18.44 -10.29
CA SER A 61 -7.72 -19.23 -11.52
C SER A 61 -8.08 -20.67 -11.20
N THR A 62 -8.82 -21.31 -12.08
CA THR A 62 -9.21 -22.71 -11.92
C THR A 62 -8.57 -23.55 -13.00
N VAL A 63 -7.84 -24.58 -12.61
CA VAL A 63 -7.22 -25.55 -13.53
C VAL A 63 -7.74 -26.94 -13.16
N GLY A 64 -8.50 -27.55 -14.06
CA GLY A 64 -9.21 -28.80 -13.77
C GLY A 64 -10.27 -28.60 -12.68
N THR A 65 -10.15 -29.31 -11.56
CA THR A 65 -11.05 -29.23 -10.40
C THR A 65 -10.48 -28.38 -9.24
N THR A 66 -9.29 -27.81 -9.40
CA THR A 66 -8.62 -27.05 -8.34
C THR A 66 -8.70 -25.56 -8.63
N THR A 67 -9.27 -24.80 -7.68
CA THR A 67 -9.26 -23.34 -7.71
C THR A 67 -8.08 -22.84 -6.90
N CYS A 68 -7.24 -22.04 -7.55
CA CYS A 68 -6.20 -21.26 -6.92
C CYS A 68 -6.73 -19.86 -6.62
N THR A 69 -6.59 -19.41 -5.38
CA THR A 69 -6.98 -18.06 -4.96
C THR A 69 -5.76 -17.35 -4.40
N THR A 70 -5.39 -16.22 -5.02
CA THR A 70 -4.37 -15.31 -4.54
C THR A 70 -5.03 -14.13 -3.85
N THR A 71 -4.73 -13.96 -2.56
CA THR A 71 -5.15 -12.84 -1.73
C THR A 71 -3.94 -12.03 -1.33
N CYS A 72 -4.04 -10.70 -1.39
CA CYS A 72 -2.92 -9.81 -1.09
C CYS A 72 -3.28 -8.83 0.03
N SER A 73 -2.30 -8.39 0.80
CA SER A 73 -2.49 -7.46 1.90
C SER A 73 -1.33 -6.47 1.99
N LEU A 74 -1.68 -5.19 2.00
CA LEU A 74 -0.71 -4.11 2.18
C LEU A 74 -0.33 -4.00 3.66
N GLN A 75 0.97 -4.00 3.94
CA GLN A 75 1.58 -3.75 5.25
C GLN A 75 2.03 -2.29 5.40
#